data_AF-A0A7C7G3Q1-F1
#
_entry.id   AF-A0A7C7G3Q1-F1
#
_cell.length_a   1.000
_cell.length_b   1.000
_cell.length_c   1.000
_cell.angle_alpha   90.00
_cell.angle_beta   90.00
_cell.angle_gamma   90.00
#
_symmetry.space_group_name_H-M   'P 1'
#
loop_
_entity.id
_entity.type
_entity.pdbx_description
1 polymer ?
#
loop_
_entity_poly.entity_id
_entity_poly.type
_entity_poly.pdbx_seq_one_letter_code
_entity_poly.pdbx_strand_id
1 'polypeptide(L)'
;MVRKILSLYIMSFMVCPTFAFAEEPETEEVEDYAIVSLESGDPAPFPGVLLSFAAAAKIMSERKFEDVECDLRISYELQIQEEKYQLLLDYKDIELDAWKDKYESMMILKASENDLLQGLIIKQNPGKEPFMVALGFGIGTLTSLGIFALSTEIVKQ
;
A
#
# COMPACT_ATOMS: atom_id res chain seq x y z
N MET A 1 -43.94 31.95 -0.76
CA MET A 1 -43.33 33.13 -0.11
C MET A 1 -42.42 32.76 1.06
N VAL A 2 -42.76 31.77 1.88
CA VAL A 2 -42.00 31.34 3.07
C VAL A 2 -40.52 31.00 2.81
N ARG A 3 -40.18 30.28 1.73
CA ARG A 3 -38.77 29.98 1.37
C ARG A 3 -37.93 31.22 1.06
N LYS A 4 -38.54 32.25 0.47
CA LYS A 4 -37.84 33.51 0.15
C LYS A 4 -37.58 34.32 1.43
N ILE A 5 -38.53 34.30 2.37
CA ILE A 5 -38.41 34.96 3.67
C ILE A 5 -37.33 34.27 4.52
N LEU A 6 -37.30 32.93 4.53
CA LEU A 6 -36.28 32.15 5.25
C LEU A 6 -34.87 32.41 4.70
N SER A 7 -34.72 32.44 3.37
CA SER A 7 -33.43 32.74 2.72
C SER A 7 -32.93 34.14 3.03
N LEU A 8 -33.82 35.12 3.17
CA LEU A 8 -33.47 36.51 3.46
C LEU A 8 -33.06 36.66 4.93
N TYR A 9 -33.68 35.89 5.83
CA TYR A 9 -33.33 35.84 7.25
C TYR A 9 -31.93 35.25 7.49
N ILE A 10 -31.58 34.17 6.79
CA ILE A 10 -30.24 33.54 6.90
C ILE A 10 -29.15 34.48 6.39
N MET A 11 -29.39 35.17 5.27
CA MET A 11 -28.42 36.15 4.73
C MET A 11 -28.23 37.35 5.67
N SER A 12 -29.28 37.80 6.35
CA SER A 12 -29.18 38.88 7.33
C SER A 12 -28.30 38.51 8.54
N PHE A 13 -28.26 37.23 8.91
CA PHE A 13 -27.43 36.74 10.02
C PHE A 13 -25.95 36.58 9.63
N MET A 14 -25.63 36.38 8.34
CA MET A 14 -24.24 36.35 7.87
C MET A 14 -23.61 37.74 7.74
N VAL A 15 -24.40 38.79 7.48
CA VAL A 15 -23.88 40.16 7.26
C VAL A 15 -23.62 40.90 8.58
N CYS A 16 -24.35 40.55 9.65
CA CYS A 16 -24.08 41.05 11.00
C CYS A 16 -23.54 39.92 11.86
N PRO A 17 -22.20 39.70 11.95
CA PRO A 17 -21.67 38.84 12.99
C PRO A 17 -22.14 39.41 14.33
N THR A 18 -22.69 38.56 15.18
CA THR A 18 -22.98 38.91 16.56
C THR A 18 -21.70 39.44 17.18
N PHE A 19 -21.68 40.73 17.52
CA PHE A 19 -20.62 41.31 18.32
C PHE A 19 -20.63 40.61 19.67
N ALA A 20 -19.81 39.57 19.81
CA ALA A 20 -19.43 39.03 21.10
C ALA A 20 -18.50 40.07 21.72
N PHE A 21 -19.02 40.86 22.65
CA PHE A 21 -18.15 41.53 23.61
C PHE A 21 -17.44 40.41 24.37
N ALA A 22 -16.12 40.34 24.25
CA ALA A 22 -15.32 39.59 25.19
C ALA A 22 -15.55 40.25 26.56
N GLU A 23 -16.07 39.48 27.51
CA GLU A 23 -16.04 39.84 28.93
C GLU A 23 -14.58 40.18 29.25
N GLU A 24 -14.34 41.39 29.73
CA GLU A 24 -13.01 41.79 30.21
C GLU A 24 -12.55 40.72 31.20
N PRO A 25 -11.33 40.19 31.09
CA PRO A 25 -10.87 39.18 32.04
C PRO A 25 -10.96 39.80 33.43
N GLU A 26 -11.83 39.24 34.27
CA GLU A 26 -11.81 39.46 35.70
C GLU A 26 -10.36 39.34 36.13
N THR A 27 -9.88 40.36 36.83
CA THR A 27 -8.51 40.47 37.30
C THR A 27 -8.23 39.19 38.08
N GLU A 28 -7.38 38.31 37.53
CA GLU A 28 -6.97 37.08 38.18
C GLU A 28 -6.51 37.45 39.59
N GLU A 29 -7.26 37.00 40.60
CA GLU A 29 -6.74 36.99 41.96
C GLU A 29 -5.41 36.23 41.88
N VAL A 30 -4.31 36.93 42.09
CA VAL A 30 -2.98 36.33 42.09
C VAL A 30 -2.95 35.38 43.29
N GLU A 31 -3.39 34.14 43.09
CA GLU A 31 -3.23 33.10 44.09
C GLU A 31 -1.73 32.99 44.34
N ASP A 32 -1.31 33.22 45.59
CA ASP A 32 0.10 33.19 45.97
C ASP A 32 0.60 31.73 45.88
N TYR A 33 1.19 31.39 44.75
CA TYR A 33 1.83 30.11 44.47
C TYR A 33 3.16 30.03 45.22
N ALA A 34 3.11 29.90 46.54
CA ALA A 34 4.29 29.76 47.37
C ALA A 34 4.88 28.34 47.25
N ILE A 35 6.15 28.26 46.86
CA ILE A 35 6.95 27.04 46.82
C ILE A 35 8.15 27.28 47.75
N VAL A 36 8.23 26.53 48.85
CA VAL A 36 9.30 26.67 49.84
C VAL A 36 10.07 25.36 49.94
N SER A 37 11.36 25.39 49.63
CA SER A 37 12.27 24.26 49.83
C SER A 37 12.81 24.26 51.26
N LEU A 38 12.79 23.11 51.92
CA LEU A 38 13.23 22.91 53.29
C LEU A 38 14.48 22.02 53.34
N GLU A 39 15.47 22.44 54.12
CA GLU A 39 16.71 21.70 54.37
C GLU A 39 16.73 21.07 55.78
N SER A 40 17.70 20.17 56.00
CA SER A 40 17.87 19.50 57.29
C SER A 40 18.34 20.49 58.37
N GLY A 41 17.40 20.93 59.22
CA GLY A 41 17.64 21.94 60.27
C GLY A 41 16.58 23.02 60.34
N ASP A 42 15.68 23.09 59.35
CA ASP A 42 14.53 23.98 59.34
C ASP A 42 13.45 23.58 60.36
N PRO A 43 12.53 24.48 60.76
CA PRO A 43 11.51 24.21 61.79
C PRO A 43 10.52 23.08 61.45
N ALA A 44 10.56 22.56 60.21
CA ALA A 44 9.74 21.45 59.77
C ALA A 44 10.42 20.09 60.07
N PRO A 45 9.65 19.06 60.48
CA PRO A 45 10.21 17.77 60.93
C PRO A 45 10.86 16.93 59.82
N PHE A 46 10.68 17.28 58.55
CA PHE A 46 11.22 16.54 57.41
C PHE A 46 11.71 17.49 56.31
N PRO A 47 12.82 17.17 55.62
CA PRO A 47 13.26 17.90 54.43
C PRO A 47 12.33 17.65 53.24
N GLY A 48 12.08 18.66 52.41
CA GLY A 48 11.16 18.55 51.29
C GLY A 48 10.76 19.89 50.68
N VAL A 49 9.76 19.88 49.80
CA VAL A 49 9.20 21.10 49.19
C VAL A 49 7.76 21.27 49.69
N LEU A 50 7.47 22.41 50.31
CA LEU A 50 6.13 22.81 50.69
C LEU A 50 5.49 23.59 49.55
N LEU A 51 4.28 23.19 49.19
CA LEU A 51 3.45 23.83 48.18
C LEU A 51 2.26 24.48 48.86
N SER A 52 1.90 25.70 48.47
CA SER A 52 0.58 26.25 48.80
C SER A 52 -0.53 25.35 48.23
N PHE A 53 -1.72 25.38 48.83
CA PHE A 53 -2.83 24.54 48.37
C PHE A 53 -3.17 24.80 46.88
N ALA A 54 -3.12 26.07 46.48
CA ALA A 54 -3.22 26.53 45.09
C ALA A 54 -2.15 25.90 44.19
N ALA A 55 -0.88 25.94 44.59
CA ALA A 55 0.24 25.35 43.84
C ALA A 55 0.13 23.83 43.72
N ALA A 56 -0.26 23.15 44.80
CA ALA A 56 -0.47 21.70 44.78
C ALA A 56 -1.65 21.31 43.88
N ALA A 57 -2.76 22.05 43.93
CA ALA A 57 -3.92 21.82 43.08
C ALA A 57 -3.59 22.02 41.59
N LYS A 58 -2.83 23.08 41.27
CA LYS A 58 -2.37 23.38 39.91
C LYS A 58 -1.42 22.32 39.37
N ILE A 59 -0.39 21.92 40.13
CA ILE A 59 0.54 20.87 39.70
C ILE A 59 -0.21 19.54 39.49
N MET A 60 -1.17 19.22 40.36
CA MET A 60 -1.95 17.99 40.23
C MET A 60 -2.90 18.02 39.03
N SER A 61 -3.50 19.17 38.72
CA SER A 61 -4.36 19.31 37.55
C SER A 61 -3.53 19.29 36.26
N GLU A 62 -2.44 20.04 36.20
CA GLU A 62 -1.51 20.07 35.06
C GLU A 62 -0.99 18.68 34.72
N ARG A 63 -0.55 17.91 35.73
CA ARG A 63 -0.11 16.51 35.50
C ARG A 63 -1.19 15.63 34.90
N LYS A 64 -2.43 15.74 35.37
CA LYS A 64 -3.55 14.96 34.81
C LYS A 64 -3.82 15.33 33.36
N PHE A 65 -3.71 16.61 33.00
CA PHE A 65 -3.89 17.04 31.62
C PHE A 65 -2.71 16.62 30.74
N GLU A 66 -1.47 16.71 31.25
CA GLU A 66 -0.25 16.28 30.55
C GLU A 66 -0.30 14.78 30.22
N ASP A 67 -0.70 13.93 31.17
CA ASP A 67 -0.86 12.49 30.95
C ASP A 67 -1.88 12.20 29.84
N VAL A 68 -3.03 12.87 29.87
CA VAL A 68 -4.10 12.70 28.87
C VAL A 68 -3.66 13.20 27.49
N GLU A 69 -2.95 14.33 27.42
CA GLU A 69 -2.41 14.85 26.17
C GLU A 69 -1.35 13.93 25.56
N CYS A 70 -0.49 13.34 26.42
CA CYS A 70 0.51 12.38 26.00
C CYS A 70 -0.15 11.12 25.41
N ASP A 71 -1.11 10.54 26.12
CA ASP A 71 -1.87 9.38 25.66
C ASP A 71 -2.64 9.67 24.35
N LEU A 72 -3.24 10.85 24.24
CA LEU A 72 -3.92 11.29 23.03
C LEU A 72 -2.95 11.40 21.84
N ARG A 73 -1.75 11.95 22.06
CA ARG A 73 -0.74 12.05 21.00
C ARG A 73 -0.25 10.67 20.56
N ILE A 74 0.08 9.81 21.52
CA ILE A 74 0.57 8.46 21.23
C ILE A 74 -0.48 7.66 20.46
N SER A 75 -1.73 7.68 20.92
CA SER A 75 -2.83 6.98 20.25
C SER A 75 -3.09 7.51 18.83
N TYR A 76 -3.04 8.83 18.64
CA TYR A 76 -3.16 9.43 17.31
C TYR A 76 -2.03 9.02 16.37
N GLU A 77 -0.77 9.06 16.83
CA GLU A 77 0.37 8.63 16.02
C GLU A 77 0.31 7.14 15.68
N LEU A 78 -0.13 6.31 16.63
CA LEU A 78 -0.29 4.87 16.44
C LEU A 78 -1.38 4.57 15.41
N GLN A 79 -2.52 5.26 15.47
CA GLN A 79 -3.58 5.14 14.45
C GLN A 79 -3.10 5.56 13.06
N ILE A 80 -2.35 6.67 12.95
CA ILE A 80 -1.78 7.06 11.65
C ILE A 80 -0.86 5.98 11.11
N GLN A 81 -0.02 5.39 11.96
CA GLN A 81 0.88 4.32 11.53
C GLN A 81 0.10 3.08 11.09
N GLU A 82 -0.92 2.68 11.86
CA GLU A 82 -1.79 1.56 11.53
C GLU A 82 -2.44 1.75 10.16
N GLU A 83 -3.11 2.89 9.93
CA GLU A 83 -3.77 3.20 8.66
C GLU A 83 -2.77 3.23 7.47
N LYS A 84 -1.56 3.74 7.69
CA LYS A 84 -0.49 3.71 6.67
C LYS A 84 -0.08 2.28 6.33
N TYR A 85 0.07 1.42 7.33
CA TYR A 85 0.44 0.03 7.09
C TYR A 85 -0.69 -0.77 6.46
N GLN A 86 -1.94 -0.53 6.87
CA GLN A 86 -3.11 -1.12 6.22
C GLN A 86 -3.17 -0.72 4.74
N LEU A 87 -3.02 0.56 4.43
CA LEU A 87 -2.97 1.02 3.05
C LEU A 87 -1.84 0.37 2.23
N LEU A 88 -0.67 0.18 2.82
CA LEU A 88 0.45 -0.49 2.16
C LEU A 88 0.18 -1.97 1.91
N LEU A 89 -0.48 -2.66 2.84
CA LEU A 89 -0.89 -4.06 2.68
C LEU A 89 -1.94 -4.17 1.58
N ASP A 90 -3.00 -3.36 1.63
CA ASP A 90 -4.06 -3.35 0.62
C ASP A 90 -3.49 -3.07 -0.78
N TYR A 91 -2.57 -2.11 -0.89
CA TYR A 91 -1.89 -1.82 -2.15
C TYR A 91 -1.11 -3.03 -2.67
N LYS A 92 -0.42 -3.75 -1.78
CA LYS A 92 0.37 -4.94 -2.16
C LYS A 92 -0.53 -6.10 -2.57
N ASP A 93 -1.66 -6.28 -1.90
CA ASP A 93 -2.64 -7.31 -2.27
C ASP A 93 -3.25 -7.03 -3.64
N ILE A 94 -3.65 -5.77 -3.90
CA ILE A 94 -4.13 -5.35 -5.23
C ILE A 94 -3.06 -5.58 -6.30
N GLU A 95 -1.80 -5.24 -6.00
CA GLU A 95 -0.69 -5.46 -6.93
C GLU A 95 -0.52 -6.96 -7.24
N LEU A 96 -0.54 -7.82 -6.23
CA LEU A 96 -0.43 -9.27 -6.40
C LEU A 96 -1.57 -9.85 -7.23
N ASP A 97 -2.81 -9.46 -6.94
CA ASP A 97 -3.98 -9.90 -7.69
C ASP A 97 -3.93 -9.43 -9.14
N ALA A 98 -3.54 -8.18 -9.39
CA ALA A 98 -3.37 -7.66 -10.75
C ALA A 98 -2.30 -8.43 -11.54
N TRP A 99 -1.18 -8.78 -10.90
CA TRP A 99 -0.13 -9.60 -11.53
C TRP A 99 -0.61 -11.02 -11.83
N LYS A 100 -1.36 -11.62 -10.91
CA LYS A 100 -1.94 -12.96 -11.07
C LYS A 100 -2.93 -12.98 -12.23
N ASP A 101 -3.87 -12.05 -12.27
CA ASP A 101 -4.87 -11.94 -13.34
C ASP A 101 -4.23 -11.73 -14.71
N LYS A 102 -3.21 -10.89 -14.77
CA LYS A 102 -2.43 -10.65 -16.00
C LYS A 102 -1.72 -11.91 -16.46
N TYR A 103 -1.11 -12.66 -15.54
CA TYR A 103 -0.39 -13.89 -15.87
C TYR A 103 -1.35 -14.98 -16.35
N GLU A 104 -2.48 -15.15 -15.66
CA GLU A 104 -3.53 -16.09 -16.04
C GLU A 104 -4.09 -15.75 -17.43
N SER A 105 -4.43 -14.49 -17.68
CA SER A 105 -4.89 -14.02 -19.00
C SER A 105 -3.85 -14.29 -20.10
N MET A 106 -2.57 -14.05 -19.82
CA MET A 106 -1.48 -14.32 -20.77
C MET A 106 -1.32 -15.82 -21.03
N MET A 107 -1.48 -16.66 -20.00
CA MET A 107 -1.39 -18.11 -20.14
C MET A 107 -2.53 -18.67 -20.98
N ILE A 108 -3.76 -18.21 -20.73
CA ILE A 108 -4.94 -18.56 -21.52
C ILE A 108 -4.71 -18.19 -22.99
N LEU A 109 -4.24 -16.97 -23.26
CA LEU A 109 -3.97 -16.53 -24.62
C LEU A 109 -2.90 -17.39 -25.30
N LYS A 110 -1.79 -17.66 -24.61
CA LYS A 110 -0.71 -18.53 -25.12
C LYS A 110 -1.21 -19.95 -25.41
N ALA A 111 -2.03 -20.51 -24.53
CA ALA A 111 -2.61 -21.82 -24.72
C ALA A 111 -3.52 -21.83 -25.95
N SER A 112 -4.40 -20.83 -26.11
CA SER A 112 -5.28 -20.73 -27.27
C SER A 112 -4.52 -20.58 -28.60
N GLU A 113 -3.42 -19.83 -28.60
CA GLU A 113 -2.58 -19.65 -29.79
C GLU A 113 -1.86 -20.96 -30.14
N ASN A 114 -1.35 -21.68 -29.12
CA ASN A 114 -0.71 -22.97 -29.34
C ASN A 114 -1.70 -24.01 -29.89
N ASP A 115 -2.94 -24.04 -29.37
CA ASP A 115 -3.99 -24.94 -29.88
C ASP A 115 -4.38 -24.58 -31.33
N LEU A 116 -4.47 -23.28 -31.63
CA LEU A 116 -4.71 -22.79 -32.99
C LEU A 116 -3.58 -23.22 -33.93
N LEU A 117 -2.33 -22.96 -33.57
CA LEU A 117 -1.16 -23.31 -34.38
C LEU A 117 -1.03 -24.82 -34.58
N GLN A 118 -1.23 -25.62 -33.53
CA GLN A 118 -1.26 -27.07 -33.65
C GLN A 118 -2.41 -27.54 -34.55
N GLY A 119 -3.59 -26.94 -34.42
CA GLY A 119 -4.72 -27.21 -35.30
C GLY A 119 -4.43 -26.89 -36.76
N LEU A 120 -3.72 -25.80 -37.05
CA LEU A 120 -3.26 -25.46 -38.40
C LEU A 120 -2.25 -26.47 -38.94
N ILE A 121 -1.27 -26.88 -38.13
CA ILE A 121 -0.27 -27.88 -38.52
C ILE A 121 -0.92 -29.24 -38.80
N ILE A 122 -1.85 -29.69 -37.96
CA ILE A 122 -2.54 -30.98 -38.14
C ILE A 122 -3.46 -30.95 -39.37
N LYS A 123 -4.14 -29.83 -39.63
CA LYS A 123 -4.99 -29.67 -40.82
C LYS A 123 -4.19 -29.52 -42.11
N GLN A 124 -2.96 -28.99 -42.02
CA GLN A 124 -2.07 -28.93 -43.16
C GLN A 124 -1.57 -30.34 -43.46
N ASN A 125 -2.17 -30.98 -44.47
CA ASN A 125 -1.74 -32.29 -44.98
C ASN A 125 -0.21 -32.30 -45.09
N PRO A 126 0.49 -33.31 -44.52
CA PRO A 126 1.94 -33.35 -44.60
C PRO A 126 2.31 -33.28 -46.08
N GLY A 127 3.09 -32.25 -46.43
CA GLY A 127 3.56 -32.07 -47.80
C GLY A 127 4.21 -33.37 -48.26
N LYS A 128 4.07 -33.71 -49.53
CA LYS A 128 4.72 -34.89 -50.12
C LYS A 128 6.25 -34.73 -50.15
N GLU A 129 6.74 -33.53 -49.88
CA GLU A 129 8.13 -33.09 -50.01
C GLU A 129 9.12 -33.94 -49.19
N PRO A 130 8.97 -34.16 -47.85
CA PRO A 130 9.83 -35.07 -47.10
C PRO A 130 9.87 -36.49 -47.69
N PHE A 131 8.72 -37.00 -48.15
CA PHE A 131 8.65 -38.34 -48.74
C PHE A 131 9.37 -38.40 -50.09
N MET A 132 9.21 -37.37 -50.93
CA MET A 132 9.90 -37.25 -52.21
C MET A 132 11.41 -37.13 -52.02
N VAL A 133 11.88 -36.41 -51.00
CA VAL A 133 13.31 -36.32 -50.64
C VAL A 133 13.84 -37.69 -50.18
N ALA A 134 13.12 -38.39 -49.30
CA ALA A 134 13.51 -39.72 -48.84
C ALA A 134 13.56 -40.74 -49.98
N LEU A 135 12.59 -40.70 -50.89
CA LEU A 135 12.53 -41.56 -52.07
C LEU A 135 13.69 -41.27 -53.03
N GLY A 136 14.00 -39.99 -53.28
CA GLY A 136 15.15 -39.58 -54.09
C GLY A 136 16.48 -40.08 -53.52
N PHE A 137 16.67 -39.97 -52.19
CA PHE A 137 17.85 -40.50 -51.52
C PHE A 137 17.96 -42.03 -51.65
N GLY A 138 16.85 -42.75 -51.48
CA GLY A 138 16.81 -44.21 -51.66
C GLY A 138 17.18 -44.65 -53.07
N ILE A 139 16.64 -43.98 -54.10
CA ILE A 139 16.98 -44.28 -55.50
C ILE A 139 18.46 -43.95 -55.78
N GLY A 140 18.95 -42.80 -55.31
CA GLY A 140 20.34 -42.38 -55.52
C GLY A 140 21.34 -43.34 -54.89
N THR A 141 21.10 -43.76 -53.65
CA THR A 141 21.96 -44.73 -52.94
C THR A 141 21.95 -46.10 -53.61
N LEU A 142 20.78 -46.62 -54.00
CA LEU A 142 20.68 -47.88 -54.76
C LEU A 142 21.42 -47.81 -56.10
N THR A 143 21.29 -46.69 -56.82
CA THR A 143 21.95 -46.50 -58.12
C THR A 143 23.47 -46.44 -57.94
N SER A 144 23.95 -45.73 -56.92
CA SER A 144 25.38 -45.65 -56.60
C SER A 144 25.97 -47.02 -56.24
N LEU A 145 25.26 -47.80 -55.41
CA LEU A 145 25.67 -49.17 -55.05
C LEU A 145 25.68 -50.09 -56.28
N GLY A 146 24.68 -49.98 -57.16
CA GLY A 146 24.63 -50.76 -58.40
C GLY A 146 25.80 -50.46 -59.34
N ILE A 147 26.12 -49.18 -59.55
CA ILE A 147 27.28 -48.76 -60.36
C ILE A 147 28.59 -49.23 -59.72
N PHE A 148 28.70 -49.17 -58.40
CA PHE A 148 29.88 -49.65 -57.68
C PHE A 148 30.06 -51.18 -57.81
N ALA A 149 28.98 -51.95 -57.68
CA ALA A 149 29.06 -53.40 -57.87
C ALA A 149 29.49 -53.77 -59.30
N LEU A 150 28.89 -53.15 -60.31
CA LEU A 150 29.25 -53.35 -61.72
C LEU A 150 30.70 -52.96 -62.01
N SER A 151 31.20 -51.85 -61.46
CA SER A 151 32.58 -51.42 -61.68
C SER A 151 33.59 -52.38 -61.04
N THR A 152 33.27 -52.94 -59.87
CA THR A 152 34.15 -53.94 -59.23
C THR A 152 34.22 -55.27 -59.97
N GLU A 153 33.17 -55.66 -60.71
CA GLU A 153 33.20 -56.87 -61.55
C GLU A 153 34.03 -56.68 -62.82
N ILE A 154 33.97 -55.50 -63.44
CA ILE A 154 34.75 -55.18 -64.66
C ILE A 154 36.25 -55.12 -64.36
N VAL A 155 36.66 -54.62 -63.19
CA VAL A 155 38.08 -54.56 -62.80
C VAL A 155 38.65 -55.94 -62.43
N LYS A 156 37.79 -56.91 -62.13
CA LYS A 156 38.18 -58.27 -61.72
C LYS A 156 38.32 -59.23 -62.91
N GLN A 157 37.90 -58.81 -64.11
CA GLN A 157 37.99 -59.55 -65.37
C GLN A 157 39.25 -59.15 -66.15
#